data_AF-A0A9E5Q353-F1
#
_entry.id   AF-A0A9E5Q353-F1
#
_cell.length_a   1.000
_cell.length_b   1.000
_cell.length_c   1.000
_cell.angle_alpha   90.00
_cell.angle_beta   90.00
_cell.angle_gamma   90.00
#
_symmetry.space_group_name_H-M   'P 1'
#
loop_
_entity.id
_entity.type
_entity.pdbx_description
1 polymer ?
#
loop_
_entity_poly.entity_id
_entity_poly.type
_entity_poly.pdbx_seq_one_letter_code
_entity_poly.pdbx_strand_id
1 'polypeptide(L)'
;PSGTVRMHEDGRFFTPSGKARFIPSPRPWPGYGATFMRQRERYRFWVNNGRTNHIWQTLYHHQLIPFYRDRVPMPYLEMHPDDARELGIVSS
;
A
#
# COMPACT_ATOMS: atom_id res chain seq x y z
N PRO A 1 -10.08 -26.19 -22.96
CA PRO A 1 -10.77 -25.72 -21.74
C PRO A 1 -11.50 -24.40 -22.00
N SER A 2 -12.82 -24.35 -21.84
CA SER A 2 -13.56 -23.08 -21.78
C SER A 2 -13.46 -22.52 -20.36
N GLY A 3 -12.87 -21.33 -20.21
CA GLY A 3 -12.80 -20.62 -18.94
C GLY A 3 -14.07 -19.86 -18.62
N THR A 4 -14.10 -19.22 -17.45
CA THR A 4 -15.18 -18.32 -17.03
C THR A 4 -14.73 -16.87 -17.22
N VAL A 5 -15.44 -16.10 -18.06
CA VAL A 5 -15.07 -14.72 -18.41
C VAL A 5 -15.29 -13.75 -17.24
N ARG A 6 -16.41 -13.90 -16.52
CA ARG A 6 -16.72 -13.12 -15.31
C ARG A 6 -17.37 -13.99 -14.25
N MET A 7 -17.11 -13.67 -12.98
CA MET A 7 -17.81 -14.31 -11.87
C MET A 7 -19.18 -13.66 -11.65
N HIS A 8 -20.14 -14.43 -11.12
CA HIS A 8 -21.46 -13.95 -10.67
C HIS A 8 -22.39 -13.40 -11.77
N GLU A 9 -22.20 -13.77 -13.05
CA GLU A 9 -23.09 -13.34 -14.15
C GLU A 9 -24.54 -13.81 -13.97
N ASP A 10 -24.77 -14.89 -13.21
CA ASP A 10 -26.10 -15.40 -12.85
C ASP A 10 -26.67 -14.76 -11.56
N GLY A 11 -25.98 -13.75 -11.01
CA GLY A 11 -26.37 -13.08 -9.77
C GLY A 11 -26.19 -13.94 -8.51
N ARG A 12 -25.53 -15.10 -8.59
CA ARG A 12 -25.26 -15.95 -7.42
C ARG A 12 -23.91 -15.62 -6.80
N PHE A 13 -23.96 -15.13 -5.56
CA PHE A 13 -22.79 -14.82 -4.74
C PHE A 13 -22.40 -15.99 -3.85
N PHE A 14 -21.17 -16.00 -3.37
CA PHE A 14 -20.64 -17.01 -2.44
C PHE A 14 -21.15 -16.79 -1.00
N THR A 15 -22.48 -16.82 -0.83
CA THR A 15 -23.16 -16.81 0.47
C THR A 15 -24.16 -17.97 0.51
N PRO A 16 -24.55 -18.47 1.70
CA PRO A 16 -25.54 -19.56 1.79
C PRO A 16 -26.87 -19.28 1.07
N SER A 17 -27.25 -18.00 0.97
CA SER A 17 -28.47 -17.55 0.29
C SER A 17 -28.33 -17.36 -1.23
N GLY A 18 -27.10 -17.40 -1.75
CA GLY A 18 -26.78 -16.99 -3.12
C GLY A 18 -26.89 -15.49 -3.40
N LYS A 19 -27.31 -14.65 -2.44
CA LYS A 19 -27.43 -13.19 -2.62
C LYS A 19 -26.21 -12.44 -2.08
N ALA A 20 -25.92 -11.27 -2.65
CA ALA A 20 -24.95 -10.33 -2.09
C ALA A 20 -25.42 -9.83 -0.72
N ARG A 21 -24.47 -9.56 0.18
CA ARG A 21 -24.75 -9.02 1.52
C ARG A 21 -24.16 -7.63 1.63
N PHE A 22 -25.02 -6.63 1.84
CA PHE A 22 -24.57 -5.31 2.25
C PHE A 22 -24.10 -5.36 3.71
N ILE A 23 -22.97 -4.71 4.00
CA ILE A 23 -22.43 -4.58 5.35
C ILE A 23 -22.69 -3.16 5.82
N PRO A 24 -23.33 -2.96 6.99
CA PRO A 24 -23.59 -1.61 7.50
C PRO A 24 -22.27 -0.90 7.79
N SER A 25 -22.15 0.33 7.28
CA SER A 25 -21.05 1.24 7.60
C SER A 25 -21.55 2.29 8.60
N PRO A 26 -21.09 2.26 9.86
CA PRO A 26 -21.62 3.14 10.91
C PRO A 26 -21.41 4.62 10.58
N ARG A 27 -22.37 5.46 10.97
CA ARG A 27 -22.29 6.92 10.89
C ARG A 27 -22.44 7.55 12.28
N PRO A 28 -21.58 8.51 12.67
CA PRO A 28 -20.42 9.00 11.90
C PRO A 28 -19.32 7.94 11.78
N TRP A 29 -18.38 8.14 10.83
CA TRP A 29 -17.22 7.27 10.71
C TRP A 29 -16.45 7.25 12.05
N PRO A 30 -16.16 6.08 12.64
CA PRO A 30 -15.63 5.98 14.00
C PRO A 30 -14.18 6.45 14.15
N GLY A 31 -13.53 6.87 13.07
CA GLY A 31 -12.12 7.24 13.10
C GLY A 31 -11.17 6.06 12.86
N TYR A 32 -9.87 6.35 12.97
CA TYR A 32 -8.84 5.31 12.95
C TYR A 32 -8.76 4.58 14.28
N GLY A 33 -8.32 3.31 14.25
CA GLY A 33 -8.12 2.51 15.45
C GLY A 33 -7.08 3.13 16.40
N ALA A 34 -7.23 2.88 17.71
CA ALA A 34 -6.42 3.49 18.76
C ALA A 34 -4.91 3.32 18.58
N THR A 35 -4.45 2.19 18.02
CA THR A 35 -3.03 1.95 17.75
C THR A 35 -2.46 2.93 16.72
N PHE A 36 -3.20 3.24 15.66
CA PHE A 36 -2.79 4.23 14.66
C PHE A 36 -2.76 5.63 15.28
N MET A 37 -3.78 5.99 16.06
CA MET A 37 -3.88 7.29 16.70
C MET A 37 -2.70 7.56 17.64
N ARG A 38 -2.31 6.58 18.48
CA ARG A 38 -1.14 6.70 19.36
C ARG A 38 0.17 6.93 18.60
N GLN A 39 0.32 6.35 17.40
CA GLN A 39 1.50 6.57 16.57
C GLN A 39 1.47 7.98 15.98
N ARG A 40 0.33 8.39 15.42
CA ARG A 40 0.15 9.72 14.81
C ARG A 40 0.39 10.87 15.80
N GLU A 41 0.00 10.70 17.06
CA GLU A 41 0.22 11.71 18.11
C GLU A 41 1.69 11.83 18.54
N ARG A 42 2.48 10.76 18.38
CA ARG A 42 3.87 10.70 18.86
C ARG A 42 4.90 11.05 17.80
N TYR A 43 4.58 10.83 16.53
CA TYR A 43 5.54 10.92 15.43
C TYR A 43 5.06 11.89 14.36
N ARG A 44 5.98 12.73 13.87
CA ARG A 44 5.72 13.78 12.89
C ARG A 44 5.23 13.24 11.54
N PHE A 45 5.80 12.14 11.07
CA PHE A 45 5.63 11.68 9.70
C PHE A 45 4.66 10.52 9.57
N TRP A 46 3.80 10.58 8.56
CA TRP A 46 3.09 9.42 8.05
C TRP A 46 4.01 8.66 7.08
N VAL A 47 4.46 7.47 7.49
CA VAL A 47 5.32 6.61 6.67
C VAL A 47 4.45 5.79 5.70
N ASN A 48 3.99 6.45 4.64
CA ASN A 48 3.37 5.75 3.52
C ASN A 48 4.39 4.82 2.85
N ASN A 49 3.95 3.67 2.36
CA ASN A 49 4.82 2.65 1.80
C ASN A 49 4.11 1.89 0.68
N GLY A 50 4.88 1.27 -0.21
CA GLY A 50 4.28 0.60 -1.35
C GLY A 50 5.28 0.03 -2.34
N ARG A 51 4.84 0.00 -3.60
CA ARG A 51 5.56 -0.60 -4.71
C ARG A 51 6.19 0.50 -5.55
N THR A 52 7.30 0.15 -6.18
CA THR A 52 7.87 0.91 -7.28
C THR A 52 7.85 0.04 -8.53
N ASN A 53 7.71 0.64 -9.70
CA ASN A 53 7.58 -0.08 -10.97
C ASN A 53 8.74 -1.04 -11.25
N HIS A 54 9.96 -0.69 -10.84
CA HIS A 54 11.19 -1.40 -11.22
C HIS A 54 11.66 -2.43 -10.20
N ILE A 55 11.11 -2.48 -8.99
CA ILE A 55 11.49 -3.47 -7.97
C ILE A 55 10.41 -4.52 -7.83
N TRP A 56 10.80 -5.77 -8.01
CA TRP A 56 9.92 -6.90 -7.76
C TRP A 56 9.99 -7.33 -6.30
N GLN A 57 8.86 -7.14 -5.60
CA GLN A 57 8.63 -7.59 -4.22
C GLN A 57 9.79 -7.24 -3.28
N THR A 58 10.38 -8.24 -2.62
CA THR A 58 11.44 -8.08 -1.62
C THR A 58 12.83 -7.94 -2.23
N LEU A 59 12.94 -7.58 -3.51
CA LEU A 59 14.21 -7.45 -4.24
C LEU A 59 15.00 -8.76 -4.41
N TYR A 60 14.45 -9.91 -3.98
CA TYR A 60 15.17 -11.18 -3.84
C TYR A 60 15.92 -11.65 -5.12
N HIS A 61 15.38 -11.44 -6.32
CA HIS A 61 16.12 -11.67 -7.58
C HIS A 61 16.82 -10.41 -8.09
N HIS A 62 16.15 -9.25 -8.01
CA HIS A 62 16.66 -8.00 -8.58
C HIS A 62 17.95 -7.52 -7.91
N GLN A 63 18.23 -7.90 -6.67
CA GLN A 63 19.51 -7.61 -5.98
C GLN A 63 20.73 -8.22 -6.70
N LEU A 64 20.54 -9.29 -7.47
CA LEU A 64 21.61 -9.99 -8.19
C LEU A 64 21.83 -9.45 -9.61
N ILE A 65 20.99 -8.51 -10.07
CA ILE A 65 21.01 -7.97 -11.43
C ILE A 65 21.55 -6.54 -11.36
N PRO A 66 22.73 -6.24 -11.96
CA PRO A 66 23.39 -4.94 -11.85
C PRO A 66 22.49 -3.74 -12.18
N PHE A 67 21.67 -3.84 -13.22
CA PHE A 67 20.73 -2.78 -13.64
C PHE A 67 19.87 -2.23 -12.48
N TYR A 68 19.31 -3.10 -11.65
CA TYR A 68 18.43 -2.66 -10.55
C TYR A 68 19.24 -2.10 -9.38
N ARG A 69 20.38 -2.72 -9.06
CA ARG A 69 21.27 -2.27 -7.98
C ARG A 69 21.87 -0.90 -8.28
N ASP A 70 22.24 -0.63 -9.53
CA ASP A 70 22.86 0.64 -9.92
C ASP A 70 21.82 1.78 -9.94
N ARG A 71 20.54 1.47 -10.22
CA ARG A 71 19.47 2.48 -10.26
C ARG A 71 18.92 2.85 -8.88
N VAL A 72 18.75 1.85 -8.02
CA VAL A 72 18.22 1.98 -6.65
C VAL A 72 19.06 1.09 -5.73
N PRO A 73 20.21 1.57 -5.25
CA PRO A 73 21.11 0.78 -4.41
C PRO A 73 20.54 0.52 -3.02
N MET A 74 19.55 1.31 -2.59
CA MET A 74 18.88 1.20 -1.30
C MET A 74 17.41 1.61 -1.42
N PRO A 75 16.51 1.09 -0.57
CA PRO A 75 15.16 1.61 -0.46
C PRO A 75 15.19 3.11 -0.21
N TYR A 76 14.39 3.87 -0.95
CA TYR A 76 14.30 5.31 -0.83
C TYR A 76 13.02 5.72 -0.09
N LEU A 77 13.08 6.90 0.51
CA LEU A 77 11.93 7.60 1.07
C LEU A 77 11.70 8.87 0.25
N GLU A 78 10.47 9.05 -0.23
CA GLU A 78 10.06 10.32 -0.83
C GLU A 78 9.63 11.28 0.27
N MET A 79 10.13 12.51 0.22
CA MET A 79 9.84 13.55 1.21
C MET A 79 9.45 14.84 0.51
N HIS A 80 8.57 15.61 1.15
CA HIS A 80 8.27 16.96 0.68
C HIS A 80 9.56 17.81 0.73
N PRO A 81 9.86 18.64 -0.28
CA PRO A 81 11.11 19.40 -0.32
C PRO A 81 11.30 20.32 0.90
N ASP A 82 10.22 20.86 1.46
CA ASP A 82 10.29 21.77 2.61
C ASP A 82 10.64 21.01 3.90
N ASP A 83 10.06 19.83 4.11
CA ASP A 83 10.40 18.95 5.23
C ASP A 83 11.87 18.51 5.15
N ALA A 84 12.34 18.17 3.94
CA ALA A 84 13.73 17.80 3.72
C ALA A 84 14.68 18.97 4.04
N ARG A 85 14.36 20.19 3.58
CA ARG A 85 15.16 21.40 3.88
C ARG A 85 15.19 21.72 5.38
N GLU A 86 14.04 21.63 6.06
CA GLU A 86 13.96 21.86 7.51
C GLU A 86 14.84 20.87 8.29
N LEU A 87 14.89 19.61 7.84
CA LEU A 87 15.71 18.55 8.45
C LEU A 87 17.17 18.53 7.96
N GLY A 88 17.56 19.42 7.04
CA GLY A 88 18.91 19.44 6.46
C GLY A 88 19.22 18.21 5.58
N ILE A 89 18.20 17.57 5.02
CA ILE A 89 18.33 16.38 4.16
C ILE A 89 18.40 16.82 2.70
N VAL A 90 19.33 16.24 1.95
CA VAL A 90 19.49 16.42 0.51
C VAL A 90 19.46 15.07 -0.20
N SER A 91 19.08 15.04 -1.48
CA SER A 91 19.17 13.80 -2.26
C SER A 91 20.64 13.42 -2.46
N SER A 92 20.94 12.13 -2.27
CA SER A 92 22.21 11.53 -2.65
C SER A 92 22.39 11.44 -4.15
#